data_AF-A0A1I7FJI7-F1
#
_entry.id   AF-A0A1I7FJI7-F1
#
_cell.length_a   1.000
_cell.length_b   1.000
_cell.length_c   1.000
_cell.angle_alpha   90.00
_cell.angle_beta   90.00
_cell.angle_gamma   90.00
#
_symmetry.space_group_name_H-M   'P 1'
#
loop_
_entity.id
_entity.type
_entity.pdbx_description
1 polymer ?
#
loop_
_entity_poly.entity_id
_entity_poly.type
_entity_poly.pdbx_seq_one_letter_code
_entity_poly.pdbx_strand_id
1 'polypeptide(L)'
;MKYIGSFFRMNSLSSSDIEGQLFYLSREAIKTIVLNSRCGILYSHRSSKKNSHHNDNLSILDKFSPLICLYRKSSPAFIHSKNSKSFDAASFKKDINPTTNALMTMSLLELANYYSNYSRENRNIDSLKDAYNTLAKAQLDFYYENLRNSEGVFIEKKNISDNDSKSFNLISKDKKFNFLDQAFMMCAYYLYYKNNSTEDSSEEYREFSLEILAMFSDFKEALYDTSFDDACKILFSFNVFYNYSKEEKAKSIIIDFSDFLMNKFEDKDYYTDDLESCALLAITLSDSYKNTDIISFKDKSDEIYARLENLYDDLKGIFLKLTDKKEFKYPSTEICIYFLALLLHSKESDNVFEYKNMLSTLYRKYFISSGLILSWPDPPTLDESERYRGLSLHSDDMLDESYFRMPNLPSPESSGMASVFAKNITYSRKKDKFSKIKETFESDKNIFIFFNFIYYFIDDISKEMNFSNAQENKSLEVSKKEEPLEEKSPSNCNEYDKTNQ
;
A
#
# COMPACT_ATOMS: atom_id res chain seq x y z
N MET A 1 36.76 -6.72 -39.72
CA MET A 1 36.78 -6.72 -38.24
C MET A 1 36.17 -5.43 -37.73
N LYS A 2 35.34 -5.58 -36.69
CA LYS A 2 35.10 -4.64 -35.58
C LYS A 2 34.07 -3.51 -35.76
N TYR A 3 32.93 -3.77 -35.10
CA TYR A 3 32.00 -2.84 -34.43
C TYR A 3 30.90 -2.14 -35.25
N ILE A 4 29.94 -2.93 -35.72
CA ILE A 4 28.50 -2.54 -35.75
C ILE A 4 27.79 -3.43 -34.72
N GLY A 5 28.17 -3.29 -33.45
CA GLY A 5 27.77 -4.21 -32.39
C GLY A 5 27.82 -3.54 -31.02
N SER A 6 27.01 -2.51 -30.83
CA SER A 6 26.73 -1.93 -29.49
C SER A 6 25.55 -0.94 -29.46
N PHE A 7 25.03 -0.47 -30.59
CA PHE A 7 23.92 0.52 -30.62
C PHE A 7 22.49 -0.07 -30.61
N PHE A 8 22.34 -1.40 -30.57
CA PHE A 8 21.03 -2.09 -30.56
C PHE A 8 20.88 -3.12 -29.43
N ARG A 9 21.61 -2.99 -28.31
CA ARG A 9 21.10 -3.56 -27.06
C ARG A 9 19.98 -2.63 -26.59
N MET A 10 18.75 -2.94 -26.98
CA MET A 10 17.55 -2.39 -26.32
C MET A 10 17.76 -2.56 -24.81
N ASN A 11 17.99 -1.47 -24.08
CA ASN A 11 18.07 -1.48 -22.63
C ASN A 11 16.67 -1.83 -22.09
N SER A 12 16.35 -3.12 -22.01
CA SER A 12 15.18 -3.60 -21.29
C SER A 12 15.37 -3.25 -19.82
N LEU A 13 14.39 -2.55 -19.24
CA LEU A 13 14.42 -2.20 -17.82
C LEU A 13 14.42 -3.50 -17.03
N SER A 14 15.21 -3.56 -15.95
CA SER A 14 15.14 -4.69 -15.03
C SER A 14 13.87 -4.60 -14.18
N SER A 15 13.46 -5.71 -13.57
CA SER A 15 12.37 -5.72 -12.60
C SER A 15 12.67 -4.79 -11.41
N SER A 16 13.93 -4.75 -10.96
CA SER A 16 14.38 -3.84 -9.90
C SER A 16 14.20 -2.36 -10.30
N ASP A 17 14.56 -1.96 -11.53
CA ASP A 17 14.33 -0.59 -12.00
C ASP A 17 12.84 -0.23 -12.01
N ILE A 18 12.00 -1.16 -12.46
CA ILE A 18 10.54 -0.96 -12.52
C ILE A 18 9.96 -0.79 -11.11
N GLU A 19 10.37 -1.65 -10.17
CA GLU A 19 9.95 -1.59 -8.77
C GLU A 19 10.40 -0.31 -8.09
N GLY A 20 11.66 0.09 -8.29
CA GLY A 20 12.20 1.37 -7.82
C GLY A 20 11.34 2.54 -8.28
N GLN A 21 11.01 2.59 -9.58
CA GLN A 21 10.20 3.67 -10.15
C GLN A 21 8.76 3.67 -9.62
N LEU A 22 8.11 2.51 -9.52
CA LEU A 22 6.73 2.40 -9.04
C LEU A 22 6.60 2.63 -7.53
N PHE A 23 7.57 2.16 -6.74
CA PHE A 23 7.64 2.43 -5.31
C PHE A 23 7.89 3.91 -5.05
N TYR A 24 8.86 4.52 -5.75
CA TYR A 24 9.15 5.94 -5.64
C TYR A 24 7.94 6.81 -6.00
N LEU A 25 7.29 6.49 -7.13
CA LEU A 25 6.03 7.12 -7.53
C LEU A 25 4.98 7.03 -6.41
N SER A 26 4.78 5.84 -5.84
CA SER A 26 3.76 5.61 -4.82
C SER A 26 4.05 6.39 -3.53
N ARG A 27 5.30 6.38 -3.08
CA ARG A 27 5.75 7.09 -1.88
C ARG A 27 5.54 8.61 -2.00
N GLU A 28 6.00 9.21 -3.10
CA GLU A 28 5.85 10.66 -3.33
C GLU A 28 4.40 11.05 -3.63
N ALA A 29 3.61 10.16 -4.26
CA ALA A 29 2.18 10.37 -4.46
C ALA A 29 1.42 10.37 -3.14
N ILE A 30 1.68 9.42 -2.23
CA ILE A 30 1.08 9.39 -0.89
C ILE A 30 1.45 10.66 -0.11
N LYS A 31 2.73 11.05 -0.11
CA LYS A 31 3.19 12.30 0.49
C LYS A 31 2.43 13.51 -0.06
N THR A 32 2.27 13.60 -1.38
CA THR A 32 1.54 14.70 -2.03
C THR A 32 0.05 14.70 -1.68
N ILE A 33 -0.61 13.54 -1.76
CA ILE A 33 -2.04 13.40 -1.47
C ILE A 33 -2.31 13.74 -0.01
N VAL A 34 -1.58 13.15 0.91
CA VAL A 34 -1.85 13.25 2.35
C VAL A 34 -1.38 14.58 2.93
N LEU A 35 -0.23 15.11 2.52
CA LEU A 35 0.35 16.31 3.14
C LEU A 35 0.01 17.61 2.40
N ASN A 36 -0.27 17.57 1.09
CA ASN A 36 -0.35 18.79 0.28
C ASN A 36 -1.68 18.98 -0.47
N SER A 37 -2.41 17.92 -0.78
CA SER A 37 -3.56 18.03 -1.70
C SER A 37 -4.71 18.89 -1.16
N ARG A 38 -4.90 18.92 0.17
CA ARG A 38 -6.09 19.45 0.85
C ARG A 38 -7.41 18.81 0.39
N CYS A 39 -7.37 17.68 -0.32
CA CYS A 39 -8.53 16.97 -0.84
C CYS A 39 -9.22 16.14 0.26
N GLY A 40 -9.59 16.78 1.37
CA GLY A 40 -10.05 16.06 2.54
C GLY A 40 -10.38 16.96 3.73
N ILE A 41 -10.48 16.35 4.90
CA ILE A 41 -10.54 17.05 6.18
C ILE A 41 -9.11 17.20 6.69
N LEU A 42 -8.74 18.43 7.03
CA LEU A 42 -7.39 18.75 7.50
C LEU A 42 -7.23 18.42 8.98
N TYR A 43 -6.03 17.99 9.35
CA TYR A 43 -5.61 17.91 10.73
C TYR A 43 -5.57 19.32 11.35
N SER A 44 -6.15 19.46 12.55
CA SER A 44 -6.17 20.72 13.30
C SER A 44 -5.42 20.56 14.61
N HIS A 45 -4.28 21.24 14.74
CA HIS A 45 -3.47 21.24 15.97
C HIS A 45 -4.13 21.91 17.18
N ARG A 46 -5.35 22.48 17.06
CA ARG A 46 -5.93 23.32 18.12
C ARG A 46 -6.44 22.55 19.34
N SER A 47 -6.47 21.22 19.34
CA SER A 47 -6.96 20.42 20.46
C SER A 47 -5.89 19.94 21.45
N SER A 48 -4.59 19.92 21.12
CA SER A 48 -3.56 19.25 21.95
C SER A 48 -2.66 20.17 22.79
N LYS A 49 -3.17 21.30 23.29
CA LYS A 49 -2.38 22.18 24.21
C LYS A 49 -2.24 21.65 25.64
N LYS A 50 -2.70 20.44 25.93
CA LYS A 50 -2.52 19.78 27.23
C LYS A 50 -1.84 18.44 27.00
N ASN A 51 -0.56 18.37 27.36
CA ASN A 51 0.32 17.20 27.42
C ASN A 51 1.04 16.81 26.11
N SER A 52 2.29 17.26 25.95
CA SER A 52 3.46 16.35 26.00
C SER A 52 4.78 17.13 25.83
N HIS A 53 5.83 16.65 26.48
CA HIS A 53 7.21 17.07 26.25
C HIS A 53 7.79 16.30 25.03
N HIS A 54 7.34 16.61 23.82
CA HIS A 54 8.00 16.19 22.57
C HIS A 54 7.68 17.20 21.45
N ASN A 55 8.37 18.34 21.46
CA ASN A 55 7.99 19.53 20.66
C ASN A 55 8.60 19.60 19.25
N ASP A 56 9.51 18.70 18.86
CA ASP A 56 10.18 18.81 17.54
C ASP A 56 9.35 18.17 16.40
N ASN A 57 8.53 17.16 16.69
CA ASN A 57 7.80 16.38 15.70
C ASN A 57 6.57 17.10 15.11
N LEU A 58 5.96 18.03 15.87
CA LEU A 58 4.92 18.92 15.33
C LEU A 58 5.46 19.86 14.24
N SER A 59 6.76 20.21 14.30
CA SER A 59 7.35 21.22 13.41
C SER A 59 7.39 20.80 11.93
N ILE A 60 7.45 19.49 11.64
CA ILE A 60 7.42 18.98 10.26
C ILE A 60 6.01 19.08 9.69
N LEU A 61 4.99 18.65 10.44
CA LEU A 61 3.59 18.71 10.00
C LEU A 61 3.10 20.15 9.82
N ASP A 62 3.62 21.09 10.61
CA ASP A 62 3.33 22.54 10.47
C ASP A 62 3.74 23.12 9.10
N LYS A 63 4.67 22.47 8.39
CA LYS A 63 5.07 22.85 7.01
C LYS A 63 4.04 22.44 5.96
N PHE A 64 3.06 21.62 6.32
CA PHE A 64 2.14 20.95 5.40
C PHE A 64 0.66 21.28 5.70
N SER A 65 -0.25 20.70 4.93
CA SER A 65 -1.69 20.69 5.18
C SER A 65 -2.19 19.23 5.32
N PRO A 66 -1.75 18.50 6.36
CA PRO A 66 -1.98 17.07 6.49
C PRO A 66 -3.47 16.71 6.58
N LEU A 67 -3.85 15.62 5.92
CA LEU A 67 -5.22 15.10 5.92
C LEU A 67 -5.46 14.10 7.05
N ILE A 68 -6.52 14.29 7.83
CA ILE A 68 -7.09 13.25 8.72
C ILE A 68 -8.10 12.36 8.00
N CYS A 69 -8.63 12.81 6.86
CA CYS A 69 -9.58 12.03 6.08
C CYS A 69 -9.60 12.51 4.63
N LEU A 70 -9.62 11.58 3.68
CA LEU A 70 -9.57 11.81 2.25
C LEU A 70 -10.96 11.74 1.61
N TYR A 71 -11.23 12.67 0.69
CA TYR A 71 -12.43 12.68 -0.13
C TYR A 71 -12.32 11.78 -1.37
N ARG A 72 -13.45 11.41 -1.95
CA ARG A 72 -13.55 10.47 -3.08
C ARG A 72 -12.86 10.93 -4.36
N LYS A 73 -12.92 12.21 -4.69
CA LYS A 73 -12.54 12.69 -6.03
C LYS A 73 -12.17 14.16 -6.09
N SER A 74 -11.22 14.50 -6.94
CA SER A 74 -10.83 15.88 -7.24
C SER A 74 -10.06 16.00 -8.57
N SER A 75 -9.86 17.23 -9.03
CA SER A 75 -8.88 17.56 -10.04
C SER A 75 -7.47 17.49 -9.42
N PRO A 76 -6.53 16.77 -10.03
CA PRO A 76 -5.15 16.68 -9.56
C PRO A 76 -4.28 17.87 -10.01
N ALA A 77 -4.86 18.86 -10.69
CA ALA A 77 -4.15 20.07 -11.08
C ALA A 77 -3.84 20.94 -9.85
N PHE A 78 -2.58 21.38 -9.75
CA PHE A 78 -2.15 22.28 -8.69
C PHE A 78 -2.62 23.70 -8.95
N ILE A 79 -3.36 24.25 -7.98
CA ILE A 79 -3.63 25.68 -7.92
C ILE A 79 -2.49 26.33 -7.13
N HIS A 80 -1.76 27.22 -7.80
CA HIS A 80 -0.69 28.00 -7.19
C HIS A 80 -1.29 29.16 -6.38
N SER A 81 -1.23 29.04 -5.06
CA SER A 81 -1.42 30.19 -4.16
C SER A 81 -0.06 30.69 -3.67
N LYS A 82 0.02 31.93 -3.20
CA LYS A 82 1.27 32.52 -2.67
C LYS A 82 1.97 31.66 -1.59
N ASN A 83 1.22 30.78 -0.92
CA ASN A 83 1.70 30.03 0.26
C ASN A 83 1.58 28.50 0.16
N SER A 84 1.01 27.91 -0.90
CA SER A 84 0.94 26.44 -1.05
C SER A 84 0.49 25.99 -2.44
N LYS A 85 0.97 24.81 -2.87
CA LYS A 85 0.42 24.01 -3.98
C LYS A 85 -0.65 23.06 -3.43
N SER A 86 -1.91 23.24 -3.80
CA SER A 86 -3.01 22.33 -3.42
C SER A 86 -3.87 21.98 -4.62
N PHE A 87 -4.74 20.97 -4.48
CA PHE A 87 -5.69 20.62 -5.53
C PHE A 87 -6.82 21.65 -5.60
N ASP A 88 -7.57 21.63 -6.71
CA ASP A 88 -8.70 22.51 -6.92
C ASP A 88 -9.88 22.17 -6.00
N ALA A 89 -10.10 22.97 -4.96
CA ALA A 89 -11.18 22.78 -4.01
C ALA A 89 -12.59 22.82 -4.64
N ALA A 90 -12.77 23.52 -5.76
CA ALA A 90 -14.06 23.56 -6.47
C ALA A 90 -14.43 22.20 -7.10
N SER A 91 -13.43 21.35 -7.34
CA SER A 91 -13.59 20.03 -7.96
C SER A 91 -13.92 18.90 -6.97
N PHE A 92 -13.83 19.16 -5.66
CA PHE A 92 -13.90 18.12 -4.62
C PHE A 92 -15.28 17.44 -4.58
N LYS A 93 -15.28 16.11 -4.60
CA LYS A 93 -16.45 15.27 -4.26
C LYS A 93 -16.24 14.70 -2.86
N LYS A 94 -16.87 15.35 -1.88
CA LYS A 94 -16.68 15.15 -0.44
C LYS A 94 -17.31 13.87 0.15
N ASP A 95 -17.53 12.86 -0.68
CA ASP A 95 -17.85 11.52 -0.18
C ASP A 95 -16.60 10.92 0.47
N ILE A 96 -16.78 10.19 1.56
CA ILE A 96 -15.72 9.58 2.36
C ILE A 96 -15.99 8.08 2.38
N ASN A 97 -15.04 7.31 1.87
CA ASN A 97 -15.09 5.85 1.84
C ASN A 97 -14.12 5.29 2.90
N PRO A 98 -14.59 4.47 3.86
CA PRO A 98 -13.74 3.91 4.92
C PRO A 98 -12.58 3.07 4.37
N THR A 99 -12.80 2.13 3.45
CA THR A 99 -11.73 1.33 2.83
C THR A 99 -10.59 2.19 2.28
N THR A 100 -10.92 3.24 1.53
CA THR A 100 -9.92 4.16 0.93
C THR A 100 -9.10 4.86 2.01
N ASN A 101 -9.74 5.27 3.10
CA ASN A 101 -9.09 5.96 4.21
C ASN A 101 -8.22 5.02 5.06
N ALA A 102 -8.68 3.78 5.25
CA ALA A 102 -7.89 2.73 5.90
C ALA A 102 -6.60 2.43 5.10
N LEU A 103 -6.70 2.22 3.79
CA LEU A 103 -5.55 2.01 2.90
C LEU A 103 -4.58 3.21 2.88
N MET A 104 -5.09 4.43 2.98
CA MET A 104 -4.26 5.63 3.11
C MET A 104 -3.45 5.58 4.41
N THR A 105 -4.10 5.28 5.54
CA THR A 105 -3.44 5.15 6.84
C THR A 105 -2.43 3.99 6.86
N MET A 106 -2.77 2.84 6.26
CA MET A 106 -1.85 1.70 6.13
C MET A 106 -0.61 2.09 5.31
N SER A 107 -0.79 2.84 4.22
CA SER A 107 0.32 3.35 3.41
C SER A 107 1.25 4.26 4.22
N LEU A 108 0.71 5.13 5.10
CA LEU A 108 1.54 5.95 5.99
C LEU A 108 2.31 5.10 7.00
N LEU A 109 1.70 4.06 7.55
CA LEU A 109 2.33 3.18 8.53
C LEU A 109 3.45 2.35 7.92
N GLU A 110 3.26 1.80 6.72
CA GLU A 110 4.34 1.12 5.99
C GLU A 110 5.49 2.06 5.66
N LEU A 111 5.18 3.26 5.17
CA LEU A 111 6.20 4.26 4.89
C LEU A 111 6.88 4.78 6.16
N ALA A 112 6.19 4.85 7.30
CA ALA A 112 6.81 5.20 8.58
C ALA A 112 7.86 4.16 8.99
N ASN A 113 7.56 2.87 8.81
CA ASN A 113 8.54 1.79 9.02
C ASN A 113 9.74 1.94 8.09
N TYR A 114 9.51 2.21 6.80
CA TYR A 114 10.59 2.49 5.84
C TYR A 114 11.45 3.68 6.27
N TYR A 115 10.83 4.81 6.62
CA TYR A 115 11.52 6.02 7.08
C TYR A 115 12.18 5.89 8.45
N SER A 116 11.87 4.84 9.23
CA SER A 116 12.58 4.56 10.49
C SER A 116 14.07 4.28 10.27
N ASN A 117 14.46 3.86 9.06
CA ASN A 117 15.85 3.67 8.67
C ASN A 117 16.62 5.00 8.54
N TYR A 118 15.92 6.13 8.33
CA TYR A 118 16.55 7.44 8.10
C TYR A 118 17.06 8.08 9.38
N SER A 119 16.44 7.73 10.51
CA SER A 119 16.86 8.14 11.85
C SER A 119 17.94 7.24 12.46
N ARG A 120 18.39 6.19 11.76
CA ARG A 120 19.43 5.30 12.27
C ARG A 120 20.80 6.00 12.18
N GLU A 121 21.65 5.75 13.19
CA GLU A 121 23.05 6.21 13.25
C GLU A 121 23.29 7.73 13.43
N ASN A 122 22.36 8.48 14.05
CA ASN A 122 22.50 9.93 14.30
C ASN A 122 22.78 10.76 13.05
N ARG A 123 22.36 10.28 11.89
CA ARG A 123 22.38 11.09 10.67
C ARG A 123 21.25 12.10 10.80
N ASN A 124 21.56 13.40 10.80
CA ASN A 124 20.57 14.49 10.82
C ASN A 124 19.80 14.54 9.49
N ILE A 125 19.07 13.47 9.17
CA ILE A 125 18.25 13.34 7.97
C ILE A 125 16.80 13.53 8.39
N ASP A 126 16.11 14.46 7.73
CA ASP A 126 14.69 14.69 7.93
C ASP A 126 13.90 13.41 7.64
N SER A 127 13.40 12.75 8.69
CA SER A 127 12.60 11.54 8.59
C SER A 127 11.11 11.85 8.74
N LEU A 128 10.27 11.26 7.90
CA LEU A 128 8.81 11.36 8.00
C LEU A 128 8.20 10.35 8.97
N LYS A 129 9.02 9.48 9.60
CA LYS A 129 8.56 8.41 10.50
C LYS A 129 7.57 8.91 11.56
N ASP A 130 8.00 9.85 12.40
CA ASP A 130 7.20 10.30 13.54
C ASP A 130 5.99 11.15 13.08
N ALA A 131 6.16 11.93 12.01
CA ALA A 131 5.09 12.70 11.40
C ALA A 131 3.97 11.78 10.86
N TYR A 132 4.34 10.69 10.18
CA TYR A 132 3.40 9.70 9.66
C TYR A 132 2.72 8.90 10.77
N ASN A 133 3.46 8.45 11.80
CA ASN A 133 2.85 7.77 12.94
C ASN A 133 1.86 8.67 13.69
N THR A 134 2.24 9.94 13.95
CA THR A 134 1.36 10.91 14.61
C THR A 134 0.09 11.15 13.79
N LEU A 135 0.22 11.30 12.47
CA LEU A 135 -0.92 11.50 11.60
C LEU A 135 -1.81 10.24 11.50
N ALA A 136 -1.21 9.05 11.41
CA ALA A 136 -1.92 7.79 11.36
C ALA A 136 -2.77 7.57 12.63
N LYS A 137 -2.22 7.90 13.81
CA LYS A 137 -3.00 7.88 15.06
C LYS A 137 -4.23 8.79 14.97
N ALA A 138 -4.01 10.05 14.60
CA ALA A 138 -5.09 11.03 14.48
C ALA A 138 -6.15 10.64 13.44
N GLN A 139 -5.74 9.95 12.36
CA GLN A 139 -6.64 9.37 11.36
C GLN A 139 -7.52 8.27 11.97
N LEU A 140 -6.93 7.30 12.67
CA LEU A 140 -7.67 6.21 13.29
C LEU A 140 -8.63 6.70 14.37
N ASP A 141 -8.21 7.65 15.22
CA ASP A 141 -9.08 8.26 16.23
C ASP A 141 -10.26 8.97 15.56
N PHE A 142 -9.99 9.73 14.49
CA PHE A 142 -11.03 10.38 13.70
C PHE A 142 -12.01 9.38 13.08
N TYR A 143 -11.52 8.26 12.53
CA TYR A 143 -12.38 7.23 11.94
C TYR A 143 -13.29 6.59 12.99
N TYR A 144 -12.73 6.25 14.14
CA TYR A 144 -13.44 5.67 15.28
C TYR A 144 -14.59 6.57 15.73
N GLU A 145 -14.35 7.88 15.85
CA GLU A 145 -15.35 8.83 16.33
C GLU A 145 -16.39 9.19 15.26
N ASN A 146 -16.00 9.30 13.99
CA ASN A 146 -16.79 10.02 12.99
C ASN A 146 -17.29 9.15 11.83
N LEU A 147 -16.67 8.00 11.56
CA LEU A 147 -17.02 7.14 10.42
C LEU A 147 -17.88 5.93 10.78
N ARG A 148 -18.15 5.70 12.08
CA ARG A 148 -19.03 4.62 12.52
C ARG A 148 -20.50 5.04 12.54
N ASN A 149 -21.40 4.06 12.47
CA ASN A 149 -22.83 4.23 12.69
C ASN A 149 -23.20 3.93 14.17
N SER A 150 -24.49 3.95 14.50
CA SER A 150 -24.99 3.63 15.85
C SER A 150 -24.79 2.17 16.26
N GLU A 151 -24.52 1.28 15.32
CA GLU A 151 -24.25 -0.14 15.54
C GLU A 151 -22.74 -0.41 15.71
N GLY A 152 -21.90 0.64 15.62
CA GLY A 152 -20.45 0.51 15.79
C GLY A 152 -19.69 0.07 14.54
N VAL A 153 -20.33 0.00 13.37
CA VAL A 153 -19.66 -0.41 12.11
C VAL A 153 -19.28 0.80 11.26
N PHE A 154 -18.17 0.70 10.52
CA PHE A 154 -17.71 1.74 9.60
C PHE A 154 -18.61 1.82 8.37
N ILE A 155 -19.03 3.03 7.99
CA ILE A 155 -19.90 3.27 6.84
C ILE A 155 -19.48 4.50 6.04
N GLU A 156 -19.89 4.58 4.78
CA GLU A 156 -19.66 5.77 3.97
C GLU A 156 -20.33 7.02 4.55
N LYS A 157 -19.56 8.10 4.59
CA LYS A 157 -20.03 9.42 5.03
C LYS A 157 -19.88 10.44 3.91
N LYS A 158 -20.53 11.59 4.06
CA LYS A 158 -20.35 12.75 3.18
C LYS A 158 -20.16 13.99 4.02
N ASN A 159 -19.12 14.77 3.74
CA ASN A 159 -18.98 16.09 4.35
C ASN A 159 -19.84 17.10 3.59
N ILE A 160 -20.78 17.74 4.30
CA ILE A 160 -21.67 18.76 3.75
C ILE A 160 -21.26 20.19 4.09
N SER A 161 -20.14 20.37 4.79
CA SER A 161 -19.63 21.70 5.11
C SER A 161 -19.07 22.39 3.86
N ASP A 162 -19.04 23.71 3.88
CA ASP A 162 -18.43 24.50 2.82
C ASP A 162 -16.91 24.25 2.72
N ASN A 163 -16.29 24.65 1.62
CA ASN A 163 -14.85 24.48 1.44
C ASN A 163 -14.01 25.33 2.41
N ASP A 164 -14.54 26.46 2.85
CA ASP A 164 -13.84 27.42 3.72
C ASP A 164 -14.18 27.24 5.21
N SER A 165 -14.98 26.22 5.56
CA SER A 165 -15.36 25.98 6.95
C SER A 165 -14.20 25.41 7.75
N LYS A 166 -13.94 25.99 8.94
CA LYS A 166 -12.95 25.46 9.90
C LYS A 166 -13.43 24.19 10.62
N SER A 167 -14.70 23.83 10.44
CA SER A 167 -15.35 22.65 11.01
C SER A 167 -15.84 21.74 9.87
N PHE A 168 -16.04 20.47 10.18
CA PHE A 168 -16.68 19.50 9.30
C PHE A 168 -18.06 19.10 9.85
N ASN A 169 -18.90 18.55 8.99
CA ASN A 169 -20.23 18.05 9.30
C ASN A 169 -20.47 16.84 8.40
N LEU A 170 -20.49 15.66 9.02
CA LEU A 170 -20.61 14.39 8.32
C LEU A 170 -22.03 13.85 8.42
N ILE A 171 -22.59 13.48 7.27
CA ILE A 171 -23.85 12.74 7.18
C ILE A 171 -23.58 11.34 6.63
N SER A 172 -24.32 10.35 7.11
CA SER A 172 -24.29 9.00 6.55
C SER A 172 -24.89 9.00 5.15
N LYS A 173 -24.20 8.42 4.18
CA LYS A 173 -24.65 8.37 2.78
C LYS A 173 -25.45 7.10 2.48
N ASP A 174 -25.02 5.99 3.05
CA ASP A 174 -25.67 4.69 2.98
C ASP A 174 -25.65 4.05 4.37
N LYS A 175 -26.73 3.36 4.74
CA LYS A 175 -26.78 2.55 5.98
C LYS A 175 -26.35 1.11 5.72
N LYS A 176 -26.09 0.72 4.47
CA LYS A 176 -25.73 -0.65 4.15
C LYS A 176 -24.34 -0.96 4.70
N PHE A 177 -24.30 -1.93 5.60
CA PHE A 177 -23.09 -2.56 6.07
C PHE A 177 -22.25 -3.08 4.89
N ASN A 178 -20.93 -2.93 4.99
CA ASN A 178 -19.98 -3.39 3.99
C ASN A 178 -18.80 -4.07 4.69
N PHE A 179 -18.60 -5.36 4.38
CA PHE A 179 -17.49 -6.16 4.90
C PHE A 179 -16.13 -5.60 4.50
N LEU A 180 -16.00 -5.06 3.28
CA LEU A 180 -14.74 -4.51 2.77
C LEU A 180 -14.25 -3.33 3.60
N ASP A 181 -15.16 -2.47 4.05
CA ASP A 181 -14.86 -1.33 4.92
C ASP A 181 -14.32 -1.82 6.26
N GLN A 182 -14.92 -2.86 6.83
CA GLN A 182 -14.47 -3.42 8.11
C GLN A 182 -13.12 -4.12 7.97
N ALA A 183 -12.90 -4.87 6.88
CA ALA A 183 -11.72 -5.68 6.68
C ALA A 183 -10.45 -4.83 6.58
N PHE A 184 -10.49 -3.73 5.83
CA PHE A 184 -9.35 -2.82 5.77
C PHE A 184 -9.18 -1.97 7.02
N MET A 185 -10.26 -1.61 7.72
CA MET A 185 -10.13 -0.95 9.02
C MET A 185 -9.43 -1.87 10.03
N MET A 186 -9.80 -3.15 10.10
CA MET A 186 -9.10 -4.15 10.90
C MET A 186 -7.58 -4.14 10.62
N CYS A 187 -7.18 -4.22 9.36
CA CYS A 187 -5.76 -4.14 9.00
C CYS A 187 -5.09 -2.83 9.48
N ALA A 188 -5.74 -1.69 9.32
CA ALA A 188 -5.18 -0.38 9.69
C ALA A 188 -4.97 -0.23 11.21
N TYR A 189 -5.96 -0.62 12.02
CA TYR A 189 -5.85 -0.57 13.49
C TYR A 189 -4.76 -1.52 14.00
N TYR A 190 -4.71 -2.75 13.47
CA TYR A 190 -3.66 -3.71 13.87
C TYR A 190 -2.26 -3.25 13.47
N LEU A 191 -2.10 -2.73 12.25
CA LEU A 191 -0.81 -2.25 11.77
C LEU A 191 -0.29 -1.08 12.63
N TYR A 192 -1.18 -0.20 13.10
CA TYR A 192 -0.81 0.86 14.03
C TYR A 192 -0.27 0.29 15.34
N TYR A 193 -0.98 -0.67 15.93
CA TYR A 193 -0.50 -1.38 17.12
C TYR A 193 0.88 -2.01 16.87
N LYS A 194 1.03 -2.77 15.79
CA LYS A 194 2.29 -3.46 15.45
C LYS A 194 3.47 -2.49 15.38
N ASN A 195 3.27 -1.31 14.79
CA ASN A 195 4.33 -0.31 14.62
C ASN A 195 4.65 0.47 15.91
N ASN A 196 3.73 0.50 16.87
CA ASN A 196 3.82 1.33 18.08
C ASN A 196 3.55 0.52 19.36
N SER A 197 3.86 -0.78 19.37
CA SER A 197 3.52 -1.72 20.44
C SER A 197 4.17 -1.40 21.80
N THR A 198 5.08 -0.44 21.84
CA THR A 198 5.72 0.07 23.07
C THR A 198 4.94 1.21 23.72
N GLU A 199 3.91 1.75 23.06
CA GLU A 199 3.03 2.78 23.64
C GLU A 199 1.91 2.11 24.44
N ASP A 200 1.69 2.53 25.69
CA ASP A 200 0.64 1.97 26.56
C ASP A 200 -0.76 2.04 25.94
N SER A 201 -1.04 3.08 25.15
CA SER A 201 -2.34 3.24 24.47
C SER A 201 -2.50 2.38 23.20
N SER A 202 -1.45 1.70 22.75
CA SER A 202 -1.50 0.95 21.47
C SER A 202 -2.31 -0.34 21.56
N GLU A 203 -2.46 -0.93 22.75
CA GLU A 203 -3.18 -2.20 22.94
C GLU A 203 -4.68 -2.07 22.60
N GLU A 204 -5.29 -0.91 22.88
CA GLU A 204 -6.70 -0.65 22.52
C GLU A 204 -6.94 -0.77 21.00
N TYR A 205 -5.96 -0.42 20.17
CA TYR A 205 -6.04 -0.57 18.72
C TYR A 205 -5.97 -2.05 18.31
N ARG A 206 -5.18 -2.87 19.02
CA ARG A 206 -5.13 -4.33 18.82
C ARG A 206 -6.47 -4.95 19.19
N GLU A 207 -6.98 -4.66 20.39
CA GLU A 207 -8.25 -5.20 20.88
C GLU A 207 -9.39 -4.87 19.91
N PHE A 208 -9.51 -3.61 19.49
CA PHE A 208 -10.53 -3.19 18.53
C PHE A 208 -10.39 -3.89 17.17
N SER A 209 -9.16 -4.08 16.69
CA SER A 209 -8.95 -4.87 15.47
C SER A 209 -9.40 -6.33 15.63
N LEU A 210 -9.15 -6.95 16.78
CA LEU A 210 -9.53 -8.34 17.03
C LEU A 210 -11.05 -8.51 17.24
N GLU A 211 -11.74 -7.48 17.73
CA GLU A 211 -13.20 -7.43 17.75
C GLU A 211 -13.77 -7.45 16.32
N ILE A 212 -13.18 -6.70 15.39
CA ILE A 212 -13.58 -6.73 13.97
C ILE A 212 -13.32 -8.11 13.37
N LEU A 213 -12.18 -8.75 13.68
CA LEU A 213 -11.91 -10.13 13.24
C LEU A 213 -12.95 -11.13 13.75
N ALA A 214 -13.38 -10.99 15.01
CA ALA A 214 -14.42 -11.83 15.59
C ALA A 214 -15.76 -11.66 14.85
N MET A 215 -16.11 -10.44 14.47
CA MET A 215 -17.31 -10.15 13.66
C MET A 215 -17.32 -10.96 12.34
N PHE A 216 -16.18 -11.08 11.65
CA PHE A 216 -16.12 -11.90 10.43
C PHE A 216 -16.40 -13.38 10.68
N SER A 217 -16.06 -13.89 11.87
CA SER A 217 -16.36 -15.27 12.25
C SER A 217 -17.85 -15.45 12.54
N ASP A 218 -18.47 -14.48 13.20
CA ASP A 218 -19.88 -14.52 13.59
C ASP A 218 -20.83 -14.33 12.39
N PHE A 219 -20.41 -13.57 11.36
CA PHE A 219 -21.19 -13.27 10.17
C PHE A 219 -20.68 -13.95 8.89
N LYS A 220 -20.00 -15.10 9.04
CA LYS A 220 -19.36 -15.86 7.94
C LYS A 220 -20.30 -16.16 6.78
N GLU A 221 -21.56 -16.53 7.04
CA GLU A 221 -22.53 -16.83 5.97
C GLU A 221 -22.83 -15.62 5.09
N ALA A 222 -22.98 -14.43 5.68
CA ALA A 222 -23.22 -13.20 4.93
C ALA A 222 -21.98 -12.74 4.16
N LEU A 223 -20.79 -13.20 4.54
CA LEU A 223 -19.54 -12.91 3.83
C LEU A 223 -19.55 -13.53 2.42
N TYR A 224 -20.17 -14.70 2.24
CA TYR A 224 -20.25 -15.41 0.96
C TYR A 224 -21.15 -14.69 -0.08
N ASP A 225 -22.08 -13.86 0.40
CA ASP A 225 -22.99 -13.08 -0.45
C ASP A 225 -22.34 -11.81 -1.05
N THR A 226 -21.09 -11.51 -0.71
CA THR A 226 -20.35 -10.36 -1.26
C THR A 226 -20.11 -10.51 -2.77
N SER A 227 -19.89 -9.39 -3.47
CA SER A 227 -19.53 -9.46 -4.90
C SER A 227 -18.19 -10.17 -5.09
N PHE A 228 -17.90 -10.74 -6.26
CA PHE A 228 -16.60 -11.39 -6.51
C PHE A 228 -15.44 -10.40 -6.32
N ASP A 229 -15.57 -9.17 -6.81
CA ASP A 229 -14.59 -8.10 -6.61
C ASP A 229 -14.34 -7.77 -5.13
N ASP A 230 -15.42 -7.55 -4.36
CA ASP A 230 -15.29 -7.29 -2.92
C ASP A 230 -14.70 -8.50 -2.19
N ALA A 231 -15.10 -9.72 -2.56
CA ALA A 231 -14.59 -10.95 -1.96
C ALA A 231 -13.08 -11.11 -2.19
N CYS A 232 -12.58 -10.87 -3.41
CA CYS A 232 -11.14 -10.88 -3.69
C CYS A 232 -10.38 -9.86 -2.82
N LYS A 233 -10.91 -8.64 -2.66
CA LYS A 233 -10.30 -7.60 -1.82
C LYS A 233 -10.37 -7.91 -0.32
N ILE A 234 -11.44 -8.56 0.12
CA ILE A 234 -11.57 -9.06 1.50
C ILE A 234 -10.54 -10.16 1.76
N LEU A 235 -10.39 -11.16 0.87
CA LEU A 235 -9.38 -12.19 1.04
C LEU A 235 -7.97 -11.60 1.03
N PHE A 236 -7.71 -10.63 0.15
CA PHE A 236 -6.46 -9.86 0.16
C PHE A 236 -6.22 -9.21 1.53
N SER A 237 -7.22 -8.54 2.10
CA SER A 237 -7.10 -7.93 3.42
C SER A 237 -6.85 -8.95 4.55
N PHE A 238 -7.43 -10.15 4.49
CA PHE A 238 -7.14 -11.20 5.47
C PHE A 238 -5.70 -11.69 5.37
N ASN A 239 -5.17 -11.90 4.16
CA ASN A 239 -3.77 -12.26 3.96
C ASN A 239 -2.83 -11.17 4.48
N VAL A 240 -3.12 -9.91 4.19
CA VAL A 240 -2.37 -8.76 4.74
C VAL A 240 -2.43 -8.74 6.26
N PHE A 241 -3.62 -8.89 6.84
CA PHE A 241 -3.81 -8.93 8.29
C PHE A 241 -3.05 -10.08 8.95
N TYR A 242 -3.11 -11.29 8.38
CA TYR A 242 -2.36 -12.44 8.90
C TYR A 242 -0.85 -12.23 8.77
N ASN A 243 -0.37 -11.59 7.70
CA ASN A 243 1.04 -11.21 7.58
C ASN A 243 1.51 -10.27 8.69
N TYR A 244 0.65 -9.38 9.17
CA TYR A 244 0.97 -8.53 10.31
C TYR A 244 0.82 -9.25 11.65
N SER A 245 -0.25 -10.01 11.83
CA SER A 245 -0.72 -10.47 13.14
C SER A 245 -0.34 -11.89 13.51
N LYS A 246 -0.21 -12.76 12.51
CA LYS A 246 -0.06 -14.21 12.66
C LYS A 246 -1.17 -14.84 13.52
N GLU A 247 -2.37 -14.23 13.52
CA GLU A 247 -3.54 -14.72 14.25
C GLU A 247 -4.17 -15.94 13.56
N GLU A 248 -4.24 -17.08 14.26
CA GLU A 248 -4.74 -18.34 13.72
C GLU A 248 -6.23 -18.30 13.30
N LYS A 249 -7.02 -17.42 13.93
CA LYS A 249 -8.40 -17.18 13.49
C LYS A 249 -8.46 -16.61 12.08
N ALA A 250 -7.58 -15.67 11.75
CA ALA A 250 -7.49 -15.11 10.41
C ALA A 250 -7.02 -16.19 9.41
N LYS A 251 -6.04 -17.02 9.79
CA LYS A 251 -5.63 -18.18 8.98
C LYS A 251 -6.79 -19.11 8.65
N SER A 252 -7.62 -19.42 9.64
CA SER A 252 -8.79 -20.29 9.47
C SER A 252 -9.81 -19.69 8.49
N ILE A 253 -10.03 -18.38 8.57
CA ILE A 253 -10.89 -17.66 7.61
C ILE A 253 -10.26 -17.65 6.21
N ILE A 254 -8.94 -17.45 6.08
CA ILE A 254 -8.23 -17.48 4.79
C ILE A 254 -8.43 -18.82 4.09
N ILE A 255 -8.28 -19.93 4.82
CA ILE A 255 -8.43 -21.28 4.24
C ILE A 255 -9.84 -21.44 3.65
N ASP A 256 -10.85 -21.23 4.48
CA ASP A 256 -12.25 -21.40 4.10
C ASP A 256 -12.68 -20.45 2.97
N PHE A 257 -12.28 -19.18 3.06
CA PHE A 257 -12.68 -18.16 2.10
C PHE A 257 -11.93 -18.28 0.77
N SER A 258 -10.70 -18.79 0.78
CA SER A 258 -9.97 -19.15 -0.45
C SER A 258 -10.66 -20.30 -1.17
N ASP A 259 -11.04 -21.37 -0.45
CA ASP A 259 -11.81 -22.49 -1.02
C ASP A 259 -13.13 -22.02 -1.63
N PHE A 260 -13.87 -21.15 -0.93
CA PHE A 260 -15.08 -20.54 -1.46
C PHE A 260 -14.83 -19.74 -2.74
N LEU A 261 -13.81 -18.87 -2.74
CA LEU A 261 -13.51 -18.01 -3.88
C LEU A 261 -13.05 -18.78 -5.11
N MET A 262 -12.27 -19.85 -4.95
CA MET A 262 -11.90 -20.73 -6.06
C MET A 262 -13.13 -21.36 -6.72
N ASN A 263 -14.11 -21.81 -5.93
CA ASN A 263 -15.36 -22.35 -6.48
C ASN A 263 -16.19 -21.27 -7.17
N LYS A 264 -16.34 -20.10 -6.54
CA LYS A 264 -17.07 -18.96 -7.10
C LYS A 264 -16.46 -18.45 -8.41
N PHE A 265 -15.15 -18.57 -8.55
CA PHE A 265 -14.42 -18.23 -9.78
C PHE A 265 -14.81 -19.12 -10.96
N GLU A 266 -15.17 -20.39 -10.72
CA GLU A 266 -15.62 -21.33 -11.76
C GLU A 266 -17.04 -21.06 -12.27
N ASP A 267 -17.86 -20.33 -11.51
CA ASP A 267 -19.27 -20.08 -11.86
C ASP A 267 -19.42 -19.23 -13.13
N LYS A 268 -18.39 -18.47 -13.51
CA LYS A 268 -18.43 -17.51 -14.62
C LYS A 268 -17.03 -17.26 -15.20
N ASP A 269 -16.97 -16.93 -16.49
CA ASP A 269 -15.74 -16.41 -17.10
C ASP A 269 -15.46 -14.95 -16.67
N TYR A 270 -14.76 -14.79 -15.55
CA TYR A 270 -14.33 -13.48 -15.06
C TYR A 270 -13.22 -12.84 -15.89
N TYR A 271 -12.47 -13.58 -16.73
CA TYR A 271 -11.42 -12.98 -17.57
C TYR A 271 -11.98 -11.98 -18.58
N THR A 272 -13.23 -12.19 -19.00
CA THR A 272 -13.93 -11.30 -19.92
C THR A 272 -14.52 -10.07 -19.21
N ASP A 273 -15.04 -10.26 -18.00
CA ASP A 273 -15.87 -9.27 -17.32
C ASP A 273 -15.17 -8.50 -16.20
N ASP A 274 -14.19 -9.11 -15.53
CA ASP A 274 -13.52 -8.57 -14.34
C ASP A 274 -12.06 -9.04 -14.19
N LEU A 275 -11.23 -8.68 -15.17
CA LEU A 275 -9.82 -9.06 -15.20
C LEU A 275 -9.03 -8.51 -13.99
N GLU A 276 -9.47 -7.39 -13.40
CA GLU A 276 -8.88 -6.83 -12.18
C GLU A 276 -9.00 -7.83 -11.02
N SER A 277 -10.21 -8.35 -10.79
CA SER A 277 -10.43 -9.35 -9.74
C SER A 277 -9.75 -10.68 -10.04
N CYS A 278 -9.66 -11.11 -11.31
CA CYS A 278 -8.87 -12.30 -11.67
C CYS A 278 -7.39 -12.16 -11.26
N ALA A 279 -6.78 -11.03 -11.61
CA ALA A 279 -5.38 -10.76 -11.28
C ALA A 279 -5.18 -10.62 -9.77
N LEU A 280 -6.11 -9.97 -9.06
CA LEU A 280 -6.06 -9.88 -7.60
C LEU A 280 -6.24 -11.26 -6.94
N LEU A 281 -7.11 -12.12 -7.47
CA LEU A 281 -7.32 -13.47 -6.96
C LEU A 281 -6.03 -14.31 -7.08
N ALA A 282 -5.31 -14.23 -8.21
CA ALA A 282 -4.03 -14.93 -8.37
C ALA A 282 -3.01 -14.50 -7.31
N ILE A 283 -2.81 -13.19 -7.15
CA ILE A 283 -1.92 -12.64 -6.12
C ILE A 283 -2.33 -13.15 -4.74
N THR A 284 -3.61 -13.05 -4.43
CA THR A 284 -4.14 -13.38 -3.11
C THR A 284 -4.07 -14.88 -2.81
N LEU A 285 -4.29 -15.76 -3.80
CA LEU A 285 -4.15 -17.20 -3.63
C LEU A 285 -2.68 -17.62 -3.45
N SER A 286 -1.73 -16.96 -4.14
CA SER A 286 -0.30 -17.15 -3.86
C SER A 286 0.03 -16.75 -2.41
N ASP A 287 -0.50 -15.63 -1.93
CA ASP A 287 -0.32 -15.23 -0.53
C ASP A 287 -1.02 -16.18 0.46
N SER A 288 -2.23 -16.66 0.14
CA SER A 288 -2.93 -17.69 0.91
C SER A 288 -2.07 -18.97 0.99
N TYR A 289 -1.44 -19.38 -0.11
CA TYR A 289 -0.51 -20.51 -0.11
C TYR A 289 0.67 -20.26 0.83
N LYS A 290 1.36 -19.12 0.72
CA LYS A 290 2.48 -18.76 1.63
C LYS A 290 2.08 -18.76 3.11
N ASN A 291 0.82 -18.44 3.40
CA ASN A 291 0.31 -18.35 4.76
C ASN A 291 -0.19 -19.69 5.33
N THR A 292 -0.53 -20.66 4.48
CA THR A 292 -1.24 -21.89 4.87
C THR A 292 -0.55 -23.18 4.43
N ASP A 293 0.38 -23.11 3.48
CA ASP A 293 1.02 -24.23 2.77
C ASP A 293 0.03 -25.14 2.01
N ILE A 294 -1.19 -24.67 1.73
CA ILE A 294 -2.21 -25.44 0.99
C ILE A 294 -1.94 -25.36 -0.52
N ILE A 295 -1.49 -26.48 -1.08
CA ILE A 295 -1.05 -26.60 -2.48
C ILE A 295 -2.15 -26.23 -3.48
N SER A 296 -3.42 -26.55 -3.21
CA SER A 296 -4.53 -26.23 -4.13
C SER A 296 -4.67 -24.72 -4.40
N PHE A 297 -4.33 -23.86 -3.43
CA PHE A 297 -4.31 -22.41 -3.64
C PHE A 297 -3.23 -22.00 -4.63
N LYS A 298 -2.04 -22.61 -4.50
CA LYS A 298 -0.93 -22.39 -5.43
C LYS A 298 -1.28 -22.88 -6.83
N ASP A 299 -1.77 -24.10 -6.96
CA ASP A 299 -2.13 -24.68 -8.26
C ASP A 299 -3.17 -23.82 -8.98
N LYS A 300 -4.16 -23.30 -8.24
CA LYS A 300 -5.17 -22.41 -8.83
C LYS A 300 -4.60 -21.04 -9.18
N SER A 301 -3.71 -20.49 -8.35
CA SER A 301 -2.99 -19.25 -8.65
C SER A 301 -2.17 -19.38 -9.94
N ASP A 302 -1.40 -20.45 -10.09
CA ASP A 302 -0.55 -20.73 -11.26
C ASP A 302 -1.40 -20.92 -12.52
N GLU A 303 -2.57 -21.57 -12.43
CA GLU A 303 -3.54 -21.65 -13.52
C GLU A 303 -4.00 -20.26 -13.97
N ILE A 304 -4.33 -19.38 -13.03
CA ILE A 304 -4.77 -18.02 -13.34
C ILE A 304 -3.62 -17.22 -13.96
N TYR A 305 -2.39 -17.30 -13.44
CA TYR A 305 -1.21 -16.64 -14.00
C TYR A 305 -0.96 -17.05 -15.45
N ALA A 306 -0.97 -18.36 -15.73
CA ALA A 306 -0.81 -18.87 -17.09
C ALA A 306 -1.89 -18.31 -18.04
N ARG A 307 -3.12 -18.10 -17.55
CA ARG A 307 -4.17 -17.43 -18.35
C ARG A 307 -3.90 -15.94 -18.54
N LEU A 308 -3.43 -15.22 -17.53
CA LEU A 308 -3.06 -13.81 -17.65
C LEU A 308 -1.92 -13.60 -18.65
N GLU A 309 -0.91 -14.47 -18.65
CA GLU A 309 0.18 -14.48 -19.63
C GLU A 309 -0.34 -14.67 -21.05
N ASN A 310 -1.25 -15.62 -21.26
CA ASN A 310 -1.86 -15.87 -22.57
C ASN A 310 -2.66 -14.68 -23.12
N LEU A 311 -3.04 -13.71 -22.27
CA LEU A 311 -3.68 -12.46 -22.72
C LEU A 311 -2.68 -11.43 -23.25
N TYR A 312 -1.39 -11.59 -22.97
CA TYR A 312 -0.35 -10.68 -23.45
C TYR A 312 -0.14 -10.83 -24.96
N ASP A 313 -0.13 -9.70 -25.68
CA ASP A 313 0.16 -9.64 -27.11
C ASP A 313 1.56 -9.05 -27.30
N ASP A 314 2.53 -9.91 -27.64
CA ASP A 314 3.93 -9.55 -27.88
C ASP A 314 4.11 -8.44 -28.93
N LEU A 315 3.28 -8.45 -29.98
CA LEU A 315 3.40 -7.50 -31.09
C LEU A 315 2.96 -6.10 -30.67
N LYS A 316 1.90 -6.02 -29.88
CA LYS A 316 1.34 -4.74 -29.40
C LYS A 316 1.98 -4.26 -28.10
N GLY A 317 2.52 -5.18 -27.31
CA GLY A 317 3.08 -4.90 -25.99
C GLY A 317 2.03 -4.56 -24.94
N ILE A 318 0.81 -5.10 -25.07
CA ILE A 318 -0.33 -4.86 -24.18
C ILE A 318 -1.05 -6.19 -23.92
N PHE A 319 -1.81 -6.28 -22.83
CA PHE A 319 -2.76 -7.39 -22.66
C PHE A 319 -4.06 -7.11 -23.41
N LEU A 320 -4.61 -8.13 -24.06
CA LEU A 320 -5.82 -8.04 -24.87
C LEU A 320 -7.07 -8.20 -23.99
N LYS A 321 -8.00 -7.24 -24.11
CA LYS A 321 -9.36 -7.46 -23.62
C LYS A 321 -10.12 -8.39 -24.56
N LEU A 322 -10.80 -9.37 -23.99
CA LEU A 322 -11.70 -10.31 -24.66
C LEU A 322 -13.03 -9.60 -25.05
N THR A 323 -12.94 -8.64 -25.96
CA THR A 323 -14.09 -7.86 -26.43
C THR A 323 -14.00 -7.62 -27.93
N ASP A 324 -15.13 -7.47 -28.62
CA ASP A 324 -15.14 -7.09 -30.05
C ASP A 324 -15.19 -5.57 -30.27
N LYS A 325 -15.19 -4.78 -29.19
CA LYS A 325 -15.25 -3.33 -29.27
C LYS A 325 -14.01 -2.78 -29.98
N LYS A 326 -14.24 -1.88 -30.94
CA LYS A 326 -13.18 -1.18 -31.68
C LYS A 326 -12.35 -0.26 -30.78
N GLU A 327 -13.00 0.32 -29.77
CA GLU A 327 -12.38 1.15 -28.74
C GLU A 327 -12.90 0.72 -27.37
N PHE A 328 -11.99 0.61 -26.41
CA PHE A 328 -12.34 0.20 -25.05
C PHE A 328 -11.39 0.82 -24.03
N LYS A 329 -11.86 0.84 -22.79
CA LYS A 329 -11.18 1.48 -21.67
C LYS A 329 -10.41 0.45 -20.87
N TYR A 330 -9.19 0.80 -20.49
CA TYR A 330 -8.41 0.11 -19.48
C TYR A 330 -8.42 0.95 -18.20
N PRO A 331 -9.14 0.52 -17.14
CA PRO A 331 -9.01 1.10 -15.81
C PRO A 331 -7.56 1.06 -15.32
N SER A 332 -7.15 2.07 -14.56
CA SER A 332 -5.81 2.08 -13.95
C SER A 332 -5.60 0.89 -13.01
N THR A 333 -6.60 0.57 -12.20
CA THR A 333 -6.58 -0.55 -11.26
C THR A 333 -6.37 -1.87 -11.97
N GLU A 334 -7.15 -2.16 -13.01
CA GLU A 334 -6.96 -3.35 -13.87
C GLU A 334 -5.54 -3.44 -14.46
N ILE A 335 -4.99 -2.35 -15.02
CA ILE A 335 -3.61 -2.35 -15.55
C ILE A 335 -2.59 -2.63 -14.44
N CYS A 336 -2.70 -1.93 -13.31
CA CYS A 336 -1.72 -2.00 -12.24
C CYS A 336 -1.74 -3.36 -11.55
N ILE A 337 -2.92 -3.94 -11.30
CA ILE A 337 -3.04 -5.26 -10.66
C ILE A 337 -2.64 -6.37 -11.63
N TYR A 338 -3.01 -6.28 -12.92
CA TYR A 338 -2.51 -7.23 -13.94
C TYR A 338 -0.98 -7.20 -14.04
N PHE A 339 -0.39 -6.01 -14.08
CA PHE A 339 1.05 -5.83 -14.14
C PHE A 339 1.75 -6.38 -12.88
N LEU A 340 1.20 -6.07 -11.70
CA LEU A 340 1.70 -6.54 -10.42
C LEU A 340 1.65 -8.06 -10.32
N ALA A 341 0.56 -8.68 -10.76
CA ALA A 341 0.38 -10.13 -10.79
C ALA A 341 1.52 -10.81 -11.57
N LEU A 342 1.78 -10.38 -12.81
CA LEU A 342 2.87 -10.94 -13.62
C LEU A 342 4.26 -10.65 -13.04
N LEU A 343 4.46 -9.48 -12.44
CA LEU A 343 5.73 -9.12 -11.83
C LEU A 343 6.02 -10.02 -10.61
N LEU A 344 5.04 -10.23 -9.73
CA LEU A 344 5.17 -11.11 -8.57
C LEU A 344 5.39 -12.56 -8.98
N HIS A 345 4.60 -13.07 -9.93
CA HIS A 345 4.77 -14.43 -10.43
C HIS A 345 6.17 -14.66 -11.01
N SER A 346 6.71 -13.68 -11.76
CA SER A 346 8.05 -13.78 -12.34
C SER A 346 9.17 -13.96 -11.32
N LYS A 347 8.96 -13.48 -10.08
CA LYS A 347 9.91 -13.64 -8.97
C LYS A 347 9.77 -15.00 -8.30
N GLU A 348 8.55 -15.51 -8.17
CA GLU A 348 8.26 -16.78 -7.50
C GLU A 348 8.67 -17.98 -8.34
N SER A 349 8.60 -17.87 -9.67
CA SER A 349 8.87 -18.97 -10.58
C SER A 349 10.34 -19.09 -11.01
N ASP A 350 11.25 -18.30 -10.45
CA ASP A 350 12.66 -18.14 -10.87
C ASP A 350 12.85 -17.80 -12.37
N ASN A 351 11.77 -17.43 -13.09
CA ASN A 351 11.77 -17.18 -14.54
C ASN A 351 11.96 -15.70 -14.88
N VAL A 352 12.59 -14.92 -14.00
CA VAL A 352 12.78 -13.46 -14.15
C VAL A 352 13.29 -13.07 -15.54
N PHE A 353 14.17 -13.89 -16.14
CA PHE A 353 14.72 -13.64 -17.48
C PHE A 353 13.70 -13.80 -18.62
N GLU A 354 12.75 -14.73 -18.50
CA GLU A 354 11.70 -14.96 -19.51
C GLU A 354 10.69 -13.80 -19.49
N TYR A 355 10.32 -13.35 -18.30
CA TYR A 355 9.36 -12.27 -18.09
C TYR A 355 9.94 -10.88 -18.36
N LYS A 356 11.26 -10.73 -18.32
CA LYS A 356 11.95 -9.42 -18.43
C LYS A 356 11.46 -8.59 -19.62
N ASN A 357 11.36 -9.21 -20.79
CA ASN A 357 10.96 -8.49 -22.01
C ASN A 357 9.47 -8.12 -21.98
N MET A 358 8.60 -9.03 -21.52
CA MET A 358 7.17 -8.76 -21.37
C MET A 358 6.93 -7.63 -20.38
N LEU A 359 7.50 -7.71 -19.17
CA LEU A 359 7.36 -6.70 -18.12
C LEU A 359 7.91 -5.34 -18.55
N SER A 360 9.12 -5.30 -19.13
CA SER A 360 9.68 -4.06 -19.67
C SER A 360 8.80 -3.45 -20.77
N THR A 361 8.16 -4.27 -21.59
CA THR A 361 7.30 -3.79 -22.69
C THR A 361 5.97 -3.26 -22.16
N LEU A 362 5.30 -4.03 -21.28
CA LEU A 362 4.09 -3.62 -20.58
C LEU A 362 4.31 -2.31 -19.81
N TYR A 363 5.42 -2.23 -19.06
CA TYR A 363 5.78 -1.04 -18.30
C TYR A 363 5.89 0.19 -19.21
N ARG A 364 6.68 0.08 -20.29
CA ARG A 364 6.86 1.18 -21.25
C ARG A 364 5.55 1.57 -21.96
N LYS A 365 4.71 0.61 -22.31
CA LYS A 365 3.43 0.89 -22.99
C LYS A 365 2.43 1.54 -22.06
N TYR A 366 2.20 0.96 -20.88
CA TYR A 366 1.15 1.42 -19.97
C TYR A 366 1.59 2.57 -19.07
N PHE A 367 2.74 2.51 -18.42
CA PHE A 367 3.11 3.49 -17.39
C PHE A 367 3.81 4.71 -17.99
N ILE A 368 4.58 4.51 -19.06
CA ILE A 368 5.40 5.58 -19.68
C ILE A 368 4.65 6.23 -20.86
N SER A 369 4.16 5.44 -21.80
CA SER A 369 3.70 5.97 -23.11
C SER A 369 2.21 6.25 -23.20
N SER A 370 1.38 5.66 -22.34
CA SER A 370 -0.08 5.73 -22.49
C SER A 370 -0.71 7.02 -21.95
N GLY A 371 0.02 7.75 -21.09
CA GLY A 371 -0.50 8.87 -20.30
C GLY A 371 -1.25 8.47 -19.03
N LEU A 372 -1.28 7.18 -18.67
CA LEU A 372 -2.00 6.68 -17.49
C LEU A 372 -1.61 7.41 -16.19
N ILE A 373 -0.33 7.73 -16.02
CA ILE A 373 0.20 8.53 -14.93
C ILE A 373 0.30 9.99 -15.39
N LEU A 374 -0.29 10.90 -14.63
CA LEU A 374 -0.42 12.30 -15.03
C LEU A 374 0.88 13.10 -14.94
N SER A 375 1.76 12.72 -14.00
CA SER A 375 3.12 13.24 -13.86
C SER A 375 3.98 12.30 -13.03
N TRP A 376 5.29 12.45 -13.12
CA TRP A 376 6.27 11.65 -12.38
C TRP A 376 7.07 12.53 -11.43
N PRO A 377 7.27 12.16 -10.16
CA PRO A 377 8.08 12.94 -9.23
C PRO A 377 9.50 13.16 -9.78
N ASP A 378 10.11 14.31 -9.49
CA ASP A 378 11.51 14.54 -9.83
C ASP A 378 12.41 13.64 -8.99
N PRO A 379 13.49 13.06 -9.55
CA PRO A 379 14.35 12.16 -8.79
C PRO A 379 15.06 12.94 -7.67
N PRO A 380 15.49 12.27 -6.58
CA PRO A 380 16.30 12.93 -5.56
C PRO A 380 17.57 13.54 -6.17
N THR A 381 17.90 14.76 -5.76
CA THR A 381 19.10 15.49 -6.14
C THR A 381 20.36 14.85 -5.54
N LEU A 382 21.54 15.26 -6.01
CA LEU A 382 22.82 14.73 -5.53
C LEU A 382 23.10 15.05 -4.06
N ASP A 383 22.43 16.07 -3.50
CA ASP A 383 22.58 16.45 -2.09
C ASP A 383 21.61 15.70 -1.17
N GLU A 384 20.68 14.93 -1.72
CA GLU A 384 19.68 14.17 -0.96
C GLU A 384 20.17 12.75 -0.70
N SER A 385 20.20 12.35 0.58
CA SER A 385 20.69 11.04 1.02
C SER A 385 19.93 9.85 0.41
N GLU A 386 18.66 10.05 0.04
CA GLU A 386 17.84 9.06 -0.65
C GLU A 386 18.39 8.63 -2.01
N ARG A 387 19.29 9.44 -2.59
CA ARG A 387 19.96 9.13 -3.85
C ARG A 387 21.01 8.03 -3.72
N TYR A 388 21.32 7.61 -2.49
CA TYR A 388 22.42 6.72 -2.16
C TYR A 388 21.95 5.54 -1.30
N ARG A 389 22.37 4.33 -1.67
CA ARG A 389 22.15 3.13 -0.85
C ARG A 389 22.72 3.35 0.55
N GLY A 390 22.00 2.85 1.55
CA GLY A 390 22.34 3.05 2.95
C GLY A 390 22.37 4.51 3.40
N LEU A 391 21.83 5.46 2.62
CA LEU A 391 21.80 6.91 2.91
C LEU A 391 23.20 7.53 3.11
N SER A 392 24.22 7.01 2.41
CA SER A 392 25.63 7.29 2.72
C SER A 392 26.20 8.59 2.14
N LEU A 393 25.58 9.14 1.08
CA LEU A 393 26.13 10.22 0.25
C LEU A 393 27.48 9.87 -0.42
N HIS A 394 27.87 8.60 -0.45
CA HIS A 394 29.07 8.14 -1.14
C HIS A 394 28.77 7.80 -2.60
N SER A 395 29.62 8.25 -3.53
CA SER A 395 29.42 8.03 -4.97
C SER A 395 29.23 6.56 -5.35
N ASP A 396 29.88 5.65 -4.63
CA ASP A 396 29.82 4.20 -4.91
C ASP A 396 28.44 3.59 -4.58
N ASP A 397 27.69 4.26 -3.70
CA ASP A 397 26.33 3.85 -3.31
C ASP A 397 25.25 4.55 -4.14
N MET A 398 25.62 5.43 -5.07
CA MET A 398 24.68 6.26 -5.82
C MET A 398 23.77 5.42 -6.73
N LEU A 399 22.49 5.75 -6.73
CA LEU A 399 21.49 5.19 -7.64
C LEU A 399 21.38 6.04 -8.91
N ASP A 400 21.19 5.39 -10.06
CA ASP A 400 20.91 6.08 -11.33
C ASP A 400 19.53 6.76 -11.30
N GLU A 401 19.35 7.86 -12.03
CA GLU A 401 18.04 8.55 -12.12
C GLU A 401 16.94 7.62 -12.65
N SER A 402 17.32 6.67 -13.52
CA SER A 402 16.42 5.66 -14.06
C SER A 402 15.86 4.71 -13.02
N TYR A 403 16.42 4.66 -11.81
CA TYR A 403 15.82 3.93 -10.69
C TYR A 403 14.57 4.64 -10.14
N PHE A 404 14.48 5.97 -10.27
CA PHE A 404 13.38 6.77 -9.74
C PHE A 404 12.35 7.13 -10.81
N ARG A 405 12.79 7.39 -12.05
CA ARG A 405 11.91 7.63 -13.20
C ARG A 405 12.62 7.54 -14.55
N MET A 406 11.83 7.32 -15.60
CA MET A 406 12.35 7.46 -16.97
C MET A 406 12.65 8.94 -17.33
N PRO A 407 13.64 9.18 -18.22
CA PRO A 407 13.96 10.52 -18.72
C PRO A 407 12.79 11.16 -19.50
N ASN A 408 12.77 12.50 -19.55
CA ASN A 408 11.83 13.31 -20.33
C ASN A 408 10.33 13.13 -19.99
N LEU A 409 10.02 12.55 -18.83
CA LEU A 409 8.67 12.50 -18.32
C LEU A 409 8.24 13.83 -17.70
N PRO A 410 6.95 14.22 -17.82
CA PRO A 410 6.44 15.42 -17.19
C PRO A 410 6.49 15.28 -15.66
N SER A 411 7.10 16.25 -15.00
CA SER A 411 7.10 16.37 -13.55
C SER A 411 5.91 17.19 -13.03
N PRO A 412 5.58 17.13 -11.73
CA PRO A 412 4.61 18.02 -11.13
C PRO A 412 4.85 19.50 -11.39
N GLU A 413 6.13 19.91 -11.39
CA GLU A 413 6.52 21.29 -11.67
C GLU A 413 6.29 21.68 -13.13
N SER A 414 6.65 20.81 -14.06
CA SER A 414 6.54 21.09 -15.51
C SER A 414 5.13 20.92 -16.07
N SER A 415 4.31 20.05 -15.49
CA SER A 415 2.94 19.77 -15.94
C SER A 415 1.85 20.51 -15.16
N GLY A 416 2.15 20.93 -13.92
CA GLY A 416 1.16 21.44 -12.99
C GLY A 416 0.18 20.38 -12.48
N MET A 417 0.45 19.09 -12.70
CA MET A 417 -0.38 17.97 -12.25
C MET A 417 0.28 17.20 -11.12
N ALA A 418 -0.51 16.58 -10.24
CA ALA A 418 0.01 15.66 -9.24
C ALA A 418 0.37 14.30 -9.85
N SER A 419 1.34 13.62 -9.23
CA SER A 419 1.79 12.30 -9.65
C SER A 419 0.78 11.21 -9.25
N VAL A 420 -0.34 11.16 -9.97
CA VAL A 420 -1.46 10.25 -9.72
C VAL A 420 -1.84 9.51 -11.00
N PHE A 421 -2.50 8.37 -10.82
CA PHE A 421 -3.13 7.62 -11.90
C PHE A 421 -4.44 8.27 -12.31
N ALA A 422 -4.62 8.42 -13.61
CA ALA A 422 -5.93 8.70 -14.16
C ALA A 422 -6.85 7.49 -14.06
N LYS A 423 -8.17 7.73 -14.08
CA LYS A 423 -9.18 6.66 -13.95
C LYS A 423 -9.02 5.52 -14.96
N ASN A 424 -8.77 5.87 -16.22
CA ASN A 424 -8.61 4.93 -17.33
C ASN A 424 -7.92 5.60 -18.53
N ILE A 425 -7.36 4.76 -19.39
CA ILE A 425 -6.92 5.08 -20.75
C ILE A 425 -7.84 4.42 -21.77
N THR A 426 -8.01 5.04 -22.93
CA THR A 426 -8.81 4.47 -24.03
C THR A 426 -7.89 3.98 -25.14
N TYR A 427 -8.01 2.70 -25.50
CA TYR A 427 -7.24 2.09 -26.58
C TYR A 427 -8.11 1.90 -27.82
N SER A 428 -7.54 2.21 -28.99
CA SER A 428 -8.21 2.04 -30.29
C SER A 428 -7.53 0.96 -31.10
N ARG A 429 -8.20 -0.17 -31.35
CA ARG A 429 -7.65 -1.29 -32.13
C ARG A 429 -7.28 -0.87 -33.56
N LYS A 430 -8.07 0.05 -34.14
CA LYS A 430 -7.84 0.54 -35.50
C LYS A 430 -6.56 1.37 -35.61
N LYS A 431 -6.24 2.16 -34.58
CA LYS A 431 -5.10 3.09 -34.58
C LYS A 431 -3.87 2.52 -33.87
N ASP A 432 -4.04 1.41 -33.15
CA ASP A 432 -3.05 0.80 -32.26
C ASP A 432 -2.40 1.84 -31.31
N LYS A 433 -3.23 2.69 -30.73
CA LYS A 433 -2.79 3.80 -29.87
C LYS A 433 -3.74 4.03 -28.71
N PHE A 434 -3.16 4.41 -27.59
CA PHE A 434 -3.87 4.99 -26.46
C PHE A 434 -4.23 6.45 -26.76
N SER A 435 -5.31 6.92 -26.15
CA SER A 435 -5.86 8.24 -26.38
C SER A 435 -6.48 8.86 -25.15
N LYS A 436 -6.85 10.13 -25.32
CA LYS A 436 -7.28 11.16 -24.37
C LYS A 436 -7.83 10.61 -23.04
N ILE A 437 -7.24 11.16 -21.98
CA ILE A 437 -7.51 10.79 -20.60
C ILE A 437 -8.25 11.95 -19.94
N LYS A 438 -9.21 11.61 -19.07
CA LYS A 438 -9.76 12.61 -18.16
C LYS A 438 -8.82 12.71 -16.96
N GLU A 439 -8.21 13.87 -16.80
CA GLU A 439 -7.35 14.21 -15.67
C GLU A 439 -8.22 14.34 -14.42
N THR A 440 -8.42 13.24 -13.71
CA THR A 440 -9.18 13.25 -12.47
C THR A 440 -8.63 12.23 -11.52
N PHE A 441 -8.37 12.68 -10.29
CA PHE A 441 -7.98 11.84 -9.18
C PHE A 441 -9.24 11.18 -8.59
N GLU A 442 -9.29 9.85 -8.64
CA GLU A 442 -10.25 9.02 -7.90
C GLU A 442 -9.47 8.31 -6.78
N SER A 443 -9.81 8.61 -5.53
CA SER A 443 -8.98 8.20 -4.39
C SER A 443 -9.03 6.70 -4.13
N ASP A 444 -10.20 6.07 -4.28
CA ASP A 444 -10.38 4.62 -4.19
C ASP A 444 -9.37 3.85 -5.06
N LYS A 445 -9.26 4.23 -6.34
CA LYS A 445 -8.33 3.63 -7.30
C LYS A 445 -6.87 3.91 -6.95
N ASN A 446 -6.56 5.18 -6.73
CA ASN A 446 -5.17 5.60 -6.54
C ASN A 446 -4.57 5.03 -5.26
N ILE A 447 -5.29 5.16 -4.15
CA ILE A 447 -4.79 4.69 -2.85
C ILE A 447 -4.69 3.16 -2.84
N PHE A 448 -5.62 2.44 -3.46
CA PHE A 448 -5.49 0.99 -3.61
C PHE A 448 -4.26 0.59 -4.42
N ILE A 449 -3.99 1.23 -5.56
CA ILE A 449 -2.79 0.97 -6.38
C ILE A 449 -1.52 1.28 -5.58
N PHE A 450 -1.44 2.46 -4.96
CA PHE A 450 -0.25 2.87 -4.22
C PHE A 450 0.01 1.97 -3.03
N PHE A 451 -1.02 1.58 -2.28
CA PHE A 451 -0.86 0.63 -1.18
C PHE A 451 -0.31 -0.70 -1.67
N ASN A 452 -0.83 -1.26 -2.76
CA ASN A 452 -0.33 -2.53 -3.32
C ASN A 452 1.15 -2.42 -3.74
N PHE A 453 1.55 -1.36 -4.44
CA PHE A 453 2.96 -1.17 -4.81
C PHE A 453 3.85 -0.95 -3.59
N ILE A 454 3.41 -0.21 -2.58
CA ILE A 454 4.16 -0.07 -1.33
C ILE A 454 4.30 -1.43 -0.65
N TYR A 455 3.18 -2.10 -0.38
CA TYR A 455 3.13 -3.36 0.36
C TYR A 455 4.00 -4.45 -0.25
N TYR A 456 3.91 -4.65 -1.57
CA TYR A 456 4.65 -5.73 -2.24
C TYR A 456 6.10 -5.40 -2.58
N PHE A 457 6.48 -4.11 -2.68
CA PHE A 457 7.85 -3.74 -3.05
C PHE A 457 8.71 -3.30 -1.86
N ILE A 458 8.13 -2.93 -0.72
CA ILE A 458 8.86 -2.33 0.41
C ILE A 458 10.05 -3.17 0.88
N ASP A 459 9.93 -4.50 0.91
CA ASP A 459 10.99 -5.39 1.36
C ASP A 459 12.16 -5.43 0.38
N ASP A 460 11.88 -5.52 -0.92
CA ASP A 460 12.90 -5.56 -1.96
C ASP A 460 13.60 -4.20 -2.11
N ILE A 461 12.84 -3.10 -2.00
CA ILE A 461 13.39 -1.75 -1.95
C ILE A 461 14.26 -1.56 -0.70
N SER A 462 13.84 -2.10 0.44
CA SER A 462 14.64 -2.01 1.68
C SER A 462 15.96 -2.78 1.56
N LYS A 463 15.95 -3.95 0.89
CA LYS A 463 17.18 -4.69 0.57
C LYS A 463 18.07 -3.90 -0.39
N GLU A 464 17.52 -3.35 -1.48
CA GLU A 464 18.27 -2.55 -2.47
C GLU A 464 18.89 -1.31 -1.82
N MET A 465 18.19 -0.68 -0.88
CA MET A 465 18.68 0.45 -0.10
C MET A 465 19.62 0.06 1.03
N ASN A 466 20.03 -1.21 1.16
CA ASN A 466 20.89 -1.73 2.22
C ASN A 466 20.36 -1.44 3.65
N PHE A 467 19.04 -1.49 3.84
CA PHE A 467 18.42 -1.29 5.15
C PHE A 467 18.38 -2.56 6.02
N SER A 468 18.93 -3.68 5.53
CA SER A 468 18.85 -5.02 6.11
C SER A 468 19.09 -5.10 7.62
N ASN A 469 17.98 -5.36 8.32
CA ASN A 469 17.73 -6.23 9.48
C ASN A 469 18.61 -6.14 10.74
N ALA A 470 18.38 -5.10 11.55
CA ALA A 470 18.58 -5.16 13.00
C ALA A 470 17.37 -5.72 13.77
N GLN A 471 16.31 -6.19 13.09
CA GLN A 471 15.14 -6.79 13.74
C GLN A 471 15.40 -8.21 14.28
N GLU A 472 16.36 -8.97 13.74
CA GLU A 472 16.74 -10.28 14.30
C GLU A 472 17.46 -10.15 15.66
N ASN A 473 18.12 -9.02 15.94
CA ASN A 473 18.85 -8.86 17.20
C ASN A 473 17.95 -8.51 18.40
N LYS A 474 16.72 -8.02 18.17
CA LYS A 474 15.77 -7.77 19.28
C LYS A 474 15.01 -9.03 19.70
N SER A 475 14.68 -9.93 18.78
CA SER A 475 14.07 -11.22 19.12
C SER A 475 15.04 -12.15 19.86
N LEU A 476 16.34 -12.07 19.57
CA LEU A 476 17.40 -12.83 20.27
C LEU A 476 17.72 -12.31 21.69
N GLU A 477 17.45 -11.03 21.99
CA GLU A 477 17.63 -10.47 23.34
C GLU A 477 16.42 -10.73 24.25
N VAL A 478 15.21 -10.84 23.69
CA VAL A 478 14.01 -11.21 24.45
C VAL A 478 14.03 -12.70 24.84
N SER A 479 14.58 -13.58 23.99
CA SER A 479 14.71 -15.02 24.29
C SER A 479 15.81 -15.36 25.31
N LYS A 480 16.64 -14.40 25.74
CA LYS A 480 17.71 -14.62 26.74
C LYS A 480 17.34 -14.18 28.15
N LYS A 481 16.12 -13.68 28.39
CA LYS A 481 15.67 -13.23 29.72
C LYS A 481 14.73 -14.19 30.45
N GLU A 482 14.46 -15.37 29.89
CA GLU A 482 13.74 -16.44 30.59
C GLU A 482 14.70 -17.59 30.87
N GLU A 483 15.53 -17.44 31.92
CA GLU A 483 16.11 -18.60 32.61
C GLU A 483 15.11 -19.11 33.66
N PRO A 484 14.87 -20.43 33.75
CA PRO A 484 13.89 -21.00 34.67
C PRO A 484 14.40 -20.98 36.12
N LEU A 485 13.50 -20.62 37.03
CA LEU A 485 13.66 -20.81 38.48
C LEU A 485 13.84 -22.30 38.79
N GLU A 486 15.05 -22.71 39.15
CA GLU A 486 15.32 -24.05 39.69
C GLU A 486 14.59 -24.29 41.02
N GLU A 487 13.76 -25.33 41.03
CA GLU A 487 13.13 -25.91 42.20
C GLU A 487 14.18 -26.45 43.17
N LYS A 488 14.18 -25.95 44.41
CA LYS A 488 14.90 -26.59 45.52
C LYS A 488 14.01 -27.64 46.18
N SER A 489 14.30 -28.92 45.94
CA SER A 489 13.84 -30.03 46.77
C SER A 489 14.63 -30.13 48.09
N PRO A 490 14.02 -30.60 49.20
CA PRO A 490 14.58 -30.51 50.54
C PRO A 490 15.58 -31.64 50.83
N SER A 491 16.71 -31.31 51.46
CA SER A 491 17.67 -32.28 51.99
C SER A 491 17.72 -32.22 53.51
N ASN A 492 17.63 -33.40 54.10
CA ASN A 492 17.52 -33.70 55.52
C ASN A 492 18.69 -33.22 56.39
N CYS A 493 18.31 -32.84 57.61
CA CYS A 493 18.88 -33.11 58.93
C CYS A 493 20.37 -33.50 59.11
N ASN A 494 20.92 -32.87 60.16
CA ASN A 494 22.05 -33.25 61.02
C ASN A 494 23.42 -32.89 60.43
N GLU A 495 24.39 -32.35 61.19
CA GLU A 495 24.66 -32.55 62.59
C GLU A 495 25.59 -31.45 63.13
N TYR A 496 25.64 -31.40 64.46
CA TYR A 496 26.42 -30.53 65.33
C TYR A 496 27.94 -30.48 65.02
N ASP A 497 28.52 -29.32 65.31
CA ASP A 497 29.49 -29.07 66.40
C ASP A 497 30.75 -28.28 65.98
N LYS A 498 30.90 -27.15 66.68
CA LYS A 498 32.13 -26.66 67.33
C LYS A 498 33.40 -26.35 66.52
N THR A 499 33.69 -25.05 66.52
CA THR A 499 34.95 -24.40 66.98
C THR A 499 36.28 -25.02 66.57
N ASN A 500 37.12 -24.26 65.87
CA ASN A 500 38.25 -23.55 66.48
C ASN A 500 39.14 -22.84 65.44
N GLN A 501 39.60 -21.67 65.90
CA GLN A 501 40.75 -20.85 65.45
C GLN A 501 40.64 -20.02 64.19
#